data_AF-F1A490-F1
#
_entry.id   AF-F1A490-F1
#
_cell.length_a   1.000
_cell.length_b   1.000
_cell.length_c   1.000
_cell.angle_alpha   90.00
_cell.angle_beta   90.00
_cell.angle_gamma   90.00
#
_symmetry.space_group_name_H-M   'P 1'
#
loop_
_entity.id
_entity.type
_entity.pdbx_description
1 polymer ?
#
loop_
_entity_poly.entity_id
_entity_poly.type
_entity_poly.pdbx_seq_one_letter_code
_entity_poly.pdbx_strand_id
1 'polypeptide(L)' 'MHLMYYKGSEEGQRVYTLKKETPKGEPTYSAHPARFSVDVKDSRERIALKKRFNLLLTQQPPIQF' A
#
# COMPACT_ATOMS: atom_id res chain seq x y z
N MET A 1 -11.19 -5.34 9.56
CA MET A 1 -10.93 -3.93 9.90
C MET A 1 -11.86 -3.04 9.10
N HIS A 2 -12.47 -2.04 9.74
CA HIS A 2 -13.53 -1.23 9.12
C HIS A 2 -13.03 0.10 8.56
N LEU A 3 -11.87 0.58 9.04
CA LEU A 3 -11.32 1.85 8.57
C LEU A 3 -10.74 1.67 7.16
N MET A 4 -11.27 2.47 6.25
CA MET A 4 -10.88 2.54 4.85
C MET A 4 -10.28 3.91 4.54
N TYR A 5 -9.60 4.03 3.41
CA TYR A 5 -9.13 5.32 2.88
C TYR A 5 -9.12 5.35 1.36
N TYR A 6 -9.07 6.55 0.80
CA TYR A 6 -8.75 6.82 -0.60
C TYR A 6 -7.76 7.98 -0.72
N LYS A 7 -7.17 8.14 -1.90
CA LYS A 7 -6.21 9.23 -2.18
C LYS A 7 -6.96 10.55 -2.31
N GLY A 8 -6.54 11.55 -1.55
CA GLY A 8 -7.06 12.92 -1.62
C GLY A 8 -6.58 13.65 -2.88
N SER A 9 -7.00 14.91 -3.01
CA SER A 9 -6.62 15.78 -4.13
C SER A 9 -5.15 16.22 -4.05
N GLU A 10 -4.60 16.31 -2.83
CA GLU A 10 -3.20 16.64 -2.59
C GLU A 10 -2.33 15.38 -2.57
N GLU A 11 -1.10 15.50 -3.06
CA GLU A 11 -0.16 14.39 -3.11
C GLU A 11 0.17 13.89 -1.69
N GLY A 12 -0.03 12.58 -1.46
CA GLY A 12 0.22 11.94 -0.17
C GLY A 12 -0.94 12.04 0.85
N GLN A 13 -1.98 12.82 0.59
CA GLN A 13 -3.12 12.93 1.50
C GLN A 13 -4.02 11.67 1.45
N ARG A 14 -4.36 11.12 2.61
CA ARG A 14 -5.33 10.03 2.75
C ARG A 14 -6.61 10.55 3.39
N VAL A 15 -7.73 10.35 2.71
CA VAL A 15 -9.06 10.66 3.26
C VAL A 15 -9.66 9.38 3.82
N TYR A 16 -9.91 9.36 5.13
CA TYR A 16 -10.42 8.19 5.83
C TYR A 16 -11.94 8.12 5.78
N THR A 17 -12.47 6.90 5.73
CA THR A 17 -13.90 6.63 5.65
C THR A 17 -14.21 5.22 6.16
N LEU A 18 -15.47 4.96 6.48
CA LEU A 18 -15.98 3.61 6.75
C LEU A 18 -16.66 2.99 5.52
N LYS A 19 -16.88 3.79 4.47
CA LYS A 19 -17.52 3.37 3.22
C LYS A 19 -16.56 2.53 2.37
N LYS A 20 -17.12 1.57 1.62
CA LYS A 20 -16.39 0.73 0.67
C LYS A 20 -16.13 1.40 -0.68
N GLU A 21 -16.78 2.53 -0.90
CA GLU A 21 -16.71 3.30 -2.14
C GLU A 21 -16.40 4.78 -1.84
N THR A 22 -15.67 5.41 -2.76
CA THR A 22 -15.41 6.85 -2.75
C THR A 22 -16.64 7.61 -3.23
N PRO A 23 -16.71 8.95 -3.06
CA PRO A 23 -17.78 9.77 -3.64
C PRO A 23 -17.90 9.65 -5.18
N LYS A 24 -16.86 9.15 -5.86
CA LYS A 24 -16.83 8.90 -7.31
C LYS A 24 -17.20 7.46 -7.68
N GLY A 25 -17.54 6.61 -6.70
CA GLY A 25 -17.88 5.19 -6.92
C GLY A 25 -16.67 4.25 -7.06
N GLU A 26 -15.45 4.72 -6.79
CA GLU A 26 -14.25 3.88 -6.83
C GLU A 26 -14.08 3.09 -5.53
N PRO A 27 -13.48 1.89 -5.55
CA PRO A 27 -13.26 1.10 -4.33
C PRO A 27 -12.27 1.79 -3.38
N THR A 28 -12.54 1.73 -2.08
CA THR A 28 -11.63 2.22 -1.03
C THR A 28 -10.63 1.15 -0.58
N TYR A 29 -9.48 1.58 -0.06
CA TYR A 29 -8.42 0.70 0.44
C TYR A 29 -8.49 0.55 1.96
N SER A 30 -8.06 -0.59 2.50
CA SER A 30 -7.89 -0.77 3.95
C SER A 30 -6.88 0.24 4.48
N ALA A 31 -7.23 0.97 5.54
CA ALA A 31 -6.31 1.88 6.22
C ALA A 31 -5.18 1.15 6.97
N HIS A 32 -5.32 -0.16 7.14
CA HIS A 32 -4.40 -0.98 7.91
C HIS A 32 -3.56 -1.89 7.00
N PRO A 33 -2.27 -2.08 7.32
CA PRO A 33 -1.39 -2.93 6.55
C PRO A 33 -1.79 -4.40 6.63
N ALA A 34 -1.32 -5.19 5.66
CA ALA A 34 -1.44 -6.65 5.73
C ALA A 34 -0.70 -7.18 6.97
N ARG A 35 -1.30 -8.18 7.64
CA ARG A 35 -0.71 -8.82 8.82
C ARG A 35 0.66 -9.41 8.47
N PHE A 36 1.66 -9.15 9.32
CA PHE A 36 2.94 -9.84 9.23
C PHE A 36 2.83 -11.27 9.75
N SER A 37 3.46 -12.22 9.06
CA SER A 37 3.57 -13.62 9.48
C SER A 37 4.93 -14.13 9.06
N VAL A 38 5.55 -14.96 9.89
CA VAL A 38 6.90 -15.50 9.63
C VAL A 38 6.84 -16.57 8.54
N ASP A 39 5.80 -17.42 8.56
CA ASP A 39 5.65 -18.58 7.67
C ASP A 39 5.02 -18.24 6.30
N VAL A 40 5.11 -16.99 5.84
CA VAL A 40 4.50 -16.60 4.55
C VAL A 40 5.24 -17.29 3.41
N LYS A 41 4.57 -18.29 2.80
CA LYS A 41 5.08 -19.06 1.66
C LYS A 41 5.41 -18.16 0.46
N ASP A 42 4.58 -17.15 0.20
CA ASP A 42 4.69 -16.31 -1.01
C ASP A 42 5.71 -15.15 -0.88
N SER A 43 6.71 -15.31 -0.01
CA SER A 43 7.73 -14.28 0.23
C SER A 43 8.63 -14.08 -0.99
N ARG A 44 8.96 -15.15 -1.71
CA ARG A 44 9.80 -15.14 -2.92
C ARG A 44 9.13 -14.37 -4.05
N GLU A 45 7.85 -14.61 -4.27
CA GLU A 45 7.01 -14.00 -5.30
C GLU A 45 6.88 -12.50 -5.04
N ARG A 46 6.65 -12.12 -3.78
CA ARG A 46 6.59 -10.71 -3.36
C ARG A 46 7.90 -9.97 -3.66
N ILE A 47 9.04 -10.59 -3.38
CA ILE A 47 10.36 -9.99 -3.65
C ILE A 47 10.59 -9.88 -5.17
N ALA A 48 10.27 -10.94 -5.93
CA ALA A 48 10.40 -10.94 -7.39
C ALA A 48 9.56 -9.84 -8.06
N LEU A 49 8.30 -9.66 -7.61
CA LEU A 49 7.42 -8.60 -8.09
C LEU A 49 8.01 -7.22 -7.80
N LYS A 50 8.43 -6.97 -6.55
CA LYS A 50 9.07 -5.69 -6.17
C LYS A 50 10.30 -5.39 -7.01
N LYS A 51 11.15 -6.39 -7.24
CA LYS A 51 12.36 -6.26 -8.07
C LYS A 51 12.02 -5.86 -9.51
N ARG A 52 10.99 -6.46 -10.10
CA ARG A 52 10.54 -6.17 -11.48
C ARG A 52 10.09 -4.72 -11.67
N PHE A 53 9.46 -4.13 -10.66
CA PHE A 53 8.95 -2.75 -10.71
C PHE A 53 9.89 -1.72 -10.07
N ASN A 54 11.14 -2.08 -9.79
CA ASN A 54 12.13 -1.21 -9.14
C ASN A 54 11.67 -0.64 -7.78
N LEU A 55 10.91 -1.42 -7.02
CA LEU A 55 10.34 -1.02 -5.72
C LEU A 55 11.19 -1.48 -4.52
N LEU A 56 12.31 -2.17 -4.73
CA LEU A 56 13.22 -2.51 -3.64
C LEU A 56 14.02 -1.27 -3.22
N LEU A 57 14.22 -1.09 -1.91
CA LEU A 57 15.05 0.00 -1.37
C LEU A 57 16.48 -0.03 -1.93
N THR A 58 17.01 -1.22 -2.23
CA THR A 58 18.33 -1.41 -2.84
C THR A 58 18.41 -0.95 -4.30
N GLN A 59 17.28 -0.68 -4.95
CA GLN A 59 17.19 -0.13 -6.31
C GLN A 59 16.98 1.39 -6.33
N GLN A 60 16.73 2.00 -5.16
CA GLN A 60 16.49 3.43 -5.00
C GLN A 60 17.79 4.16 -4.63
N PRO A 61 17.91 5.48 -4.89
CA PRO A 61 19.06 6.25 -4.43
C PRO A 61 19.19 6.17 -2.90
N PRO A 62 20.41 6.32 -2.36
CA PRO A 62 20.63 6.32 -0.92
C PRO A 62 19.78 7.42 -0.25
N ILE A 63 19.20 7.07 0.89
CA ILE A 63 18.43 8.02 1.72
C ILE A 63 19.39 9.13 2.13
N GLN A 64 19.09 10.37 1.75
CA GLN A 64 19.77 11.56 2.24
C GLN A 64 19.07 12.01 3.53
N PHE A 65 19.84 12.18 4.60
CA PHE A 65 19.37 12.67 5.90
C PHE A 65 19.61 14.16 6.04
#